data_AF-A0A804K6Q4-F1
#
_entry.id   AF-A0A804K6Q4-F1
#
_cell.length_a   1.000
_cell.length_b   1.000
_cell.length_c   1.000
_cell.angle_alpha   90.00
_cell.angle_beta   90.00
_cell.angle_gamma   90.00
#
_symmetry.space_group_name_H-M   'P 1'
#
loop_
_entity.id
_entity.type
_entity.pdbx_description
1 polymer ?
#
loop_
_entity_poly.entity_id
_entity_poly.type
_entity_poly.pdbx_seq_one_letter_code
_entity_poly.pdbx_strand_id
1 'polypeptide(L)' 'MNWISRKLHLYNVTMGLYMLDRWERFLFNMLILVFLWFVCYNGSRSATEFYER' A
#
# COMPACT_ATOMS: atom_id res chain seq x y z
N MET A 1 3.33 23.92 -6.53
CA MET A 1 2.67 22.62 -6.85
C MET A 1 1.21 22.85 -7.20
N ASN A 2 0.90 22.82 -8.49
CA ASN A 2 -0.44 23.14 -8.99
C ASN A 2 -1.43 22.05 -8.55
N TRP A 3 -2.59 22.44 -8.00
CA TRP A 3 -3.61 21.51 -7.46
C TRP A 3 -4.09 20.50 -8.53
N ILE A 4 -4.11 20.93 -9.78
CA ILE A 4 -4.45 20.13 -10.97
C ILE A 4 -3.47 18.97 -11.16
N SER A 5 -2.16 19.19 -10.96
CA SER A 5 -1.13 18.16 -11.13
C SER A 5 -1.26 17.05 -10.08
N ARG A 6 -1.64 17.39 -8.84
CA ARG A 6 -1.96 16.37 -7.80
C ARG A 6 -3.18 15.54 -8.17
N LYS A 7 -4.24 16.18 -8.68
CA LYS A 7 -5.44 15.46 -9.12
C LYS A 7 -5.13 14.52 -10.29
N LEU A 8 -4.37 14.98 -11.28
CA LEU A 8 -3.96 14.16 -12.42
C LEU A 8 -3.16 12.93 -11.97
N HIS A 9 -2.24 13.09 -11.03
CA HIS A 9 -1.44 11.99 -10.52
C HIS A 9 -2.30 10.95 -9.77
N LEU A 10 -3.21 11.37 -8.90
CA LEU A 10 -4.15 10.46 -8.23
C LEU A 10 -5.05 9.73 -9.23
N TYR A 11 -5.52 10.42 -10.28
CA TYR A 11 -6.30 9.80 -11.35
C TYR A 11 -5.49 8.78 -12.13
N ASN A 12 -4.23 9.09 -12.48
CA ASN A 12 -3.37 8.17 -13.22
C ASN A 12 -3.02 6.92 -12.40
N VAL A 13 -2.81 7.07 -11.09
CA VAL A 13 -2.58 5.94 -10.17
C VAL A 13 -3.84 5.09 -10.00
N THR A 14 -5.00 5.71 -9.79
CA THR A 14 -6.28 5.00 -9.61
C THR A 14 -6.71 4.29 -10.90
N MET A 15 -6.60 4.97 -12.04
CA MET A 15 -6.90 4.40 -13.35
C MET A 15 -5.87 3.32 -13.73
N GLY A 16 -4.58 3.53 -13.47
CA GLY A 16 -3.56 2.50 -13.70
C GLY A 16 -3.81 1.22 -12.93
N LEU A 17 -4.28 1.33 -11.68
CA LEU A 17 -4.70 0.17 -10.88
C LEU A 17 -5.99 -0.50 -11.42
N TYR A 18 -6.85 0.27 -12.09
CA TYR A 18 -8.09 -0.22 -12.70
C TYR A 18 -7.89 -0.77 -14.11
N MET A 19 -6.77 -0.43 -14.76
CA MET A 19 -6.34 -0.95 -16.06
C MET A 19 -5.64 -2.32 -15.95
N LEU A 20 -5.18 -2.70 -14.76
CA LEU A 20 -4.66 -4.06 -14.51
C LEU A 20 -5.76 -5.10 -14.78
N ASP A 21 -5.36 -6.24 -15.35
CA ASP A 21 -6.29 -7.35 -15.53
C ASP A 21 -6.92 -7.73 -14.18
N ARG A 22 -8.16 -8.22 -14.21
CA ARG A 22 -8.90 -8.60 -12.99
C ARG A 22 -8.09 -9.58 -12.12
N TRP A 23 -7.27 -10.43 -12.73
CA TRP A 23 -6.37 -11.34 -12.03
C TRP A 23 -5.16 -10.63 -11.40
N GLU A 24 -4.52 -9.71 -12.12
CA GLU A 24 -3.40 -8.92 -11.60
C GLU A 24 -3.82 -8.03 -10.42
N ARG A 25 -5.03 -7.48 -10.46
CA ARG A 25 -5.59 -6.71 -9.35
C ARG A 25 -5.74 -7.55 -8.09
N PHE A 26 -6.08 -8.84 -8.22
CA PHE A 26 -6.17 -9.75 -7.08
C PHE A 26 -4.78 -10.00 -6.47
N LEU A 27 -3.79 -10.28 -7.31
CA LEU A 27 -2.40 -10.46 -6.86
C LEU A 27 -1.85 -9.23 -6.15
N PHE A 28 -2.07 -8.04 -6.71
CA PHE A 28 -1.59 -6.79 -6.12
C PHE A 28 -2.21 -6.51 -4.75
N ASN A 29 -3.52 -6.73 -4.60
CA ASN A 29 -4.20 -6.60 -3.31
C ASN A 29 -3.69 -7.62 -2.28
N MET A 30 -3.45 -8.88 -2.69
CA MET A 30 -2.88 -9.91 -1.82
C MET A 30 -1.47 -9.53 -1.36
N LEU A 31 -0.63 -9.03 -2.27
CA LEU A 31 0.73 -8.57 -1.96
C LEU A 31 0.71 -7.41 -0.97
N ILE A 32 -0.17 -6.40 -1.15
CA ILE A 32 -0.31 -5.29 -0.20
C ILE A 32 -0.73 -5.81 1.18
N LEU A 33 -1.68 -6.75 1.24
CA LEU A 33 -2.19 -7.28 2.50
C LEU A 33 -1.11 -8.07 3.25
N VAL A 34 -0.34 -8.91 2.55
CA VAL A 34 0.81 -9.64 3.11
C VAL A 34 1.92 -8.68 3.55
N PHE A 35 2.20 -7.65 2.75
CA PHE A 35 3.22 -6.66 3.07
C PHE A 35 2.81 -5.83 4.30
N LEU A 36 1.56 -5.39 4.37
CA LEU A 36 1.03 -4.68 5.55
C LEU A 36 1.09 -5.56 6.79
N TRP A 37 0.66 -6.82 6.68
CA TRP A 37 0.77 -7.79 7.79
C TRP A 37 2.22 -7.95 8.25
N PHE A 38 3.16 -8.07 7.30
CA PHE A 38 4.58 -8.18 7.61
C PHE A 38 5.10 -6.94 8.33
N VAL A 39 4.77 -5.74 7.85
CA VAL A 39 5.15 -4.49 8.50
C VAL A 39 4.51 -4.36 9.88
N CYS A 40 3.25 -4.71 10.04
CA CYS A 40 2.58 -4.71 11.34
C CYS A 40 3.22 -5.72 12.30
N TYR A 41 3.50 -6.94 11.85
CA TYR A 41 4.13 -7.96 12.69
C TYR A 41 5.53 -7.56 13.14
N ASN A 42 6.37 -7.09 12.22
CA ASN A 42 7.72 -6.62 12.53
C ASN A 42 7.71 -5.32 13.35
N GLY A 43 6.80 -4.39 13.03
CA GLY A 43 6.61 -3.13 13.74
C GLY A 43 6.09 -3.34 15.15
N SER A 44 5.10 -4.23 15.34
CA SER A 44 4.62 -4.63 16.66
C SER A 44 5.73 -5.31 17.46
N ARG A 45 6.48 -6.23 16.86
CA ARG A 45 7.64 -6.85 17.53
C ARG A 45 8.66 -5.80 17.97
N SER A 46 9.03 -4.89 17.08
CA SER A 46 9.94 -3.79 17.40
C SER A 46 9.37 -2.88 18.49
N ALA A 47 8.08 -2.55 18.46
CA ALA A 47 7.43 -1.70 19.46
C ALA A 47 7.36 -2.39 20.83
N THR A 48 7.10 -3.70 20.87
CA THR A 48 7.13 -4.50 22.10
C THR A 48 8.54 -4.52 22.70
N GLU A 49 9.59 -4.73 21.89
CA GLU A 49 10.98 -4.68 22.37
C GLU A 49 11.41 -3.29 22.89
N PHE A 50 10.82 -2.20 22.37
CA PHE A 50 11.01 -0.86 22.90
C PHE A 50 10.19 -0.57 24.16
N TYR A 51 9.02 -1.20 24.33
CA TYR A 51 8.14 -0.99 25.48
C TYR A 51 8.57 -1.83 26.69
N GLU A 52 9.23 -2.97 26.47
CA GLU A 52 9.80 -3.81 27.52
C GLU A 52 11.17 -3.31 28.05
N ARG A 53 11.67 -2.17 27.57
CA ARG A 53 12.93 -1.53 28.02
C ARG A 53 12.67 -0.22 28.77
#